data_AF-V7D236-F1
#
_entry.id   AF-V7D236-F1
#
_cell.length_a   1.000
_cell.length_b   1.000
_cell.length_c   1.000
_cell.angle_alpha   90.00
_cell.angle_beta   90.00
_cell.angle_gamma   90.00
#
_symmetry.space_group_name_H-M   'P 1'
#
loop_
_entity.id
_entity.type
_entity.pdbx_description
1 polymer ?
#
loop_
_entity_poly.entity_id
_entity_poly.type
_entity_poly.pdbx_seq_one_letter_code
_entity_poly.pdbx_strand_id
1 'polypeptide(L)'
;MNMRLRFPVLGFTAALLAACAAPSLPPPSAAPVQHYLNARSEAPLAVTEQWWRGYHDPLLDRLVQRALDDNLDLQVALARIDAARALRQSALRPAARPWTSAPVPHASVPRLTRPATARH
;
A
#
# COMPACT_ATOMS: atom_id res chain seq x y z
N MET A 1 -56.53 -0.09 2.03
CA MET A 1 -55.59 -1.20 2.22
C MET A 1 -54.49 -1.04 1.17
N ASN A 2 -53.30 -0.49 1.37
CA ASN A 2 -52.17 -1.03 2.16
C ASN A 2 -51.04 0.03 2.31
N MET A 3 -51.35 1.33 2.14
CA MET A 3 -50.34 2.40 2.09
C MET A 3 -49.60 2.59 3.43
N ARG A 4 -50.27 2.32 4.55
CA ARG A 4 -49.70 2.44 5.91
C ARG A 4 -48.61 1.39 6.21
N LEU A 5 -48.65 0.22 5.56
CA LEU A 5 -47.60 -0.81 5.71
C LEU A 5 -46.43 -0.64 4.72
N ARG A 6 -46.60 0.12 3.63
CA ARG A 6 -45.55 0.29 2.61
C ARG A 6 -44.39 1.18 3.09
N PHE A 7 -44.70 2.21 3.87
CA PHE A 7 -43.69 3.13 4.43
C PHE A 7 -42.67 2.47 5.37
N PRO A 8 -43.06 1.65 6.39
CA PRO A 8 -42.09 1.02 7.27
C PRO A 8 -41.23 -0.03 6.55
N VAL A 9 -41.79 -0.74 5.56
CA VAL A 9 -41.05 -1.72 4.75
C VAL A 9 -39.97 -1.02 3.93
N LEU A 10 -40.30 0.11 3.27
CA LEU A 10 -39.34 0.86 2.47
C LEU A 10 -38.18 1.40 3.32
N GLY A 11 -38.49 1.90 4.52
CA GLY A 11 -37.49 2.38 5.48
C GLY A 11 -36.54 1.28 5.97
N PHE A 12 -37.08 0.09 6.28
CA PHE A 12 -36.27 -1.05 6.73
C PHE A 12 -35.32 -1.55 5.62
N THR A 13 -35.80 -1.64 4.38
CA THR A 13 -34.93 -1.98 3.24
C THR A 13 -33.83 -0.94 3.00
N ALA A 14 -34.13 0.35 3.10
CA ALA A 14 -33.12 1.40 2.95
C ALA A 14 -32.04 1.34 4.05
N ALA A 15 -32.44 1.05 5.29
CA ALA A 15 -31.51 0.87 6.41
C ALA A 15 -30.59 -0.34 6.21
N LEU A 16 -31.11 -1.47 5.71
CA LEU A 16 -30.31 -2.64 5.38
C LEU A 16 -29.31 -2.38 4.25
N LEU A 17 -29.66 -1.55 3.26
CA LEU A 17 -28.74 -1.17 2.18
C LEU A 17 -27.62 -0.25 2.68
N ALA A 18 -27.93 0.72 3.55
CA ALA A 18 -26.96 1.65 4.10
C ALA A 18 -25.93 0.96 5.03
N ALA A 19 -26.33 -0.14 5.69
CA ALA A 19 -25.44 -0.93 6.55
C ALA A 19 -24.31 -1.65 5.80
N CYS A 20 -24.36 -1.72 4.45
CA CYS A 20 -23.35 -2.37 3.62
C CYS A 20 -22.24 -1.42 3.15
N ALA A 21 -22.34 -0.12 3.45
CA ALA A 21 -21.31 0.86 3.12
C ALA A 21 -20.28 1.00 4.25
N ALA A 22 -18.98 0.90 3.93
CA ALA A 22 -17.93 1.23 4.88
C ALA A 22 -17.95 2.74 5.17
N PRO A 23 -17.85 3.16 6.45
CA PRO A 23 -17.81 4.58 6.79
C PRO A 23 -16.53 5.23 6.24
N SER A 24 -16.63 6.45 5.72
CA SER A 24 -15.44 7.24 5.40
C SER A 24 -14.79 7.67 6.71
N LEU A 25 -13.71 6.98 7.08
CA LEU A 25 -12.90 7.38 8.23
C LEU A 25 -12.09 8.63 7.86
N PRO A 26 -12.12 9.69 8.68
CA PRO A 26 -11.17 10.79 8.51
C PRO A 26 -9.74 10.25 8.67
N PRO A 27 -8.74 10.87 8.00
CA PRO A 27 -7.35 10.51 8.24
C PRO A 27 -7.07 10.59 9.74
N PRO A 28 -6.29 9.64 10.29
CA PRO A 28 -5.95 9.66 11.70
C PRO A 28 -5.30 11.02 12.01
N SER A 29 -5.90 11.78 12.92
CA SER A 29 -5.22 12.95 13.46
C SER A 29 -4.00 12.42 14.19
N ALA A 30 -2.80 12.71 13.68
CA ALA A 30 -1.59 12.49 14.45
C ALA A 30 -1.79 13.24 15.76
N ALA A 31 -1.83 12.52 16.90
CA ALA A 31 -1.80 13.18 18.19
C ALA A 31 -0.55 14.06 18.16
N PRO A 32 -0.66 15.39 18.31
CA PRO A 32 0.52 16.23 18.31
C PRO A 32 1.37 15.74 19.47
N VAL A 33 2.58 15.26 19.18
CA VAL A 33 3.64 15.23 20.19
C VAL A 33 3.87 16.69 20.49
N GLN A 34 3.11 17.21 21.48
CA GLN A 34 2.92 18.64 21.65
C GLN A 34 4.28 19.34 21.73
N HIS A 35 5.25 18.74 22.42
CA HIS A 35 6.64 19.17 22.42
C HIS A 35 7.55 17.98 22.72
N TYR A 36 8.63 17.79 21.96
CA TYR A 36 9.77 17.07 22.49
C TYR A 36 10.40 17.96 23.58
N LEU A 37 10.70 17.41 24.76
CA LEU A 37 11.15 18.18 25.94
C LEU A 37 12.38 19.07 25.67
N ASN A 38 13.17 18.74 24.63
CA ASN A 38 14.37 19.47 24.23
C ASN A 38 14.31 19.99 22.78
N ALA A 39 13.14 20.00 22.13
CA ALA A 39 13.03 20.61 20.82
C ALA A 39 13.22 22.12 20.96
N ARG A 40 14.39 22.61 20.55
CA ARG A 40 14.54 24.02 20.19
C ARG A 40 13.65 24.25 18.99
N SER A 41 12.86 25.32 19.03
CA SER A 41 12.01 25.78 17.94
C SER A 41 12.90 26.24 16.77
N GLU A 42 13.49 25.30 16.08
CA GLU A 42 14.11 25.50 14.77
C GLU A 42 13.07 25.21 13.68
N ALA A 43 13.21 25.94 12.58
CA ALA A 43 12.32 25.88 11.42
C ALA A 43 12.04 24.43 10.98
N PRO A 44 10.92 24.14 10.31
CA PRO A 44 10.62 22.80 9.83
C PRO A 44 11.80 22.27 9.01
N LEU A 45 12.56 21.34 9.57
CA LEU A 45 13.58 20.62 8.84
C LEU A 45 12.83 19.74 7.84
N ALA A 46 12.83 20.15 6.58
CA ALA A 46 12.40 19.29 5.50
C ALA A 46 13.38 18.11 5.45
N VAL A 47 12.97 16.97 6.02
CA VAL A 47 13.74 15.74 5.92
C VAL A 47 13.79 15.38 4.44
N THR A 48 14.97 15.49 3.85
CA THR A 48 15.19 15.11 2.46
C THR A 48 15.28 13.60 2.36
N GLU A 49 14.94 13.05 1.19
CA GLU A 49 15.12 11.61 0.94
C GLU A 49 16.57 11.16 1.17
N GLN A 50 17.51 12.08 0.99
CA GLN A 50 18.96 11.87 1.14
C GLN A 50 19.50 12.53 2.42
N TRP A 51 18.79 12.35 3.54
CA TRP A 51 19.14 12.95 4.83
C TRP A 51 20.60 12.73 5.25
N TRP A 52 21.20 11.61 4.86
CA TRP A 52 22.58 11.26 5.21
C TRP A 52 23.63 12.17 4.57
N ARG A 53 23.29 12.89 3.49
CA ARG A 53 24.21 13.84 2.84
C ARG A 53 24.56 15.04 3.73
N GLY A 54 23.72 15.35 4.73
CA GLY A 54 24.03 16.40 5.71
C GLY A 54 25.26 16.11 6.57
N TYR A 55 25.73 14.86 6.61
CA TYR A 55 26.95 14.47 7.33
C TYR A 55 28.24 14.76 6.54
N HIS A 56 28.14 15.05 5.24
CA HIS A 56 29.29 15.31 4.37
C HIS A 56 30.36 14.20 4.38
N ASP A 57 29.96 12.94 4.58
CA ASP A 57 30.86 11.78 4.59
C ASP A 57 30.75 10.96 3.28
N PRO A 58 31.78 10.96 2.41
CA PRO A 58 31.76 10.23 1.15
C PRO A 58 31.85 8.70 1.33
N LEU A 59 32.27 8.20 2.48
CA LEU A 59 32.21 6.77 2.80
C LEU A 59 30.76 6.38 3.14
N LEU A 60 30.09 7.18 3.97
CA LEU A 60 28.67 6.98 4.29
C LEU A 60 27.81 7.00 3.02
N ASP A 61 28.05 7.97 2.12
CA ASP A 61 27.35 8.03 0.83
C ASP A 61 27.47 6.72 0.05
N ARG A 62 28.70 6.17 -0.06
CA ARG A 62 28.93 4.92 -0.78
C ARG A 62 28.27 3.71 -0.12
N LEU A 63 28.25 3.67 1.21
CA LEU A 63 27.58 2.59 1.94
C LEU A 63 26.07 2.64 1.74
N VAL A 64 25.47 3.83 1.82
CA VAL A 64 24.04 4.00 1.58
C VAL A 64 23.69 3.64 0.13
N GLN A 65 24.46 4.08 -0.86
CA GLN A 65 24.22 3.71 -2.26
C GLN A 65 24.28 2.18 -2.46
N ARG A 66 25.32 1.52 -1.93
CA ARG A 66 25.41 0.05 -2.00
C ARG A 66 24.22 -0.63 -1.35
N ALA A 67 23.75 -0.13 -0.21
CA ALA A 67 22.57 -0.67 0.45
C ALA A 67 21.28 -0.41 -0.34
N LEU A 68 21.17 0.69 -1.08
CA LEU A 68 20.00 0.92 -1.94
C LEU A 68 20.01 0.02 -3.18
N ASP A 69 21.19 -0.25 -3.75
CA ASP A 69 21.33 -1.02 -4.99
C ASP A 69 21.18 -2.54 -4.79
N ASP A 70 21.73 -3.11 -3.71
CA ASP A 70 21.89 -4.56 -3.55
C ASP A 70 21.24 -5.16 -2.29
N ASN A 71 20.39 -4.40 -1.57
CA ASN A 71 19.75 -4.92 -0.37
C ASN A 71 18.50 -5.75 -0.71
N LEU A 72 18.62 -7.07 -0.49
CA LEU A 72 17.54 -8.04 -0.69
C LEU A 72 16.31 -7.75 0.18
N ASP A 73 16.49 -7.23 1.40
CA ASP A 73 15.36 -6.92 2.28
C ASP A 73 14.50 -5.77 1.71
N LEU A 74 15.13 -4.76 1.09
CA LEU A 74 14.41 -3.69 0.40
C LEU A 74 13.64 -4.25 -0.81
N GLN A 75 14.24 -5.15 -1.58
CA GLN A 75 13.57 -5.80 -2.71
C GLN A 75 12.36 -6.62 -2.26
N VAL A 76 12.47 -7.36 -1.14
CA VAL A 76 11.36 -8.10 -0.54
C VAL A 76 10.26 -7.16 -0.06
N ALA A 77 10.62 -6.04 0.59
CA ALA A 77 9.65 -5.04 1.03
C ALA A 77 8.87 -4.42 -0.15
N LEU A 78 9.55 -4.07 -1.24
CA LEU A 78 8.92 -3.58 -2.46
C LEU A 78 7.96 -4.61 -3.06
N ALA A 79 8.38 -5.88 -3.16
CA ALA A 79 7.54 -6.96 -3.68
C ALA A 79 6.24 -7.14 -2.85
N ARG A 80 6.31 -6.96 -1.51
CA ARG A 80 5.14 -7.01 -0.64
C ARG A 80 4.18 -5.84 -0.89
N ILE A 81 4.71 -4.64 -1.10
CA ILE A 81 3.90 -3.46 -1.45
C ILE A 81 3.20 -3.67 -2.79
N ASP A 82 3.91 -4.19 -3.79
CA ASP A 82 3.34 -4.46 -5.11
C ASP A 82 2.26 -5.54 -5.07
N ALA A 83 2.47 -6.60 -4.28
CA ALA A 83 1.44 -7.61 -4.03
C ALA A 83 0.19 -7.00 -3.38
N ALA A 84 0.36 -6.12 -2.38
CA ALA A 84 -0.76 -5.43 -1.73
C ALA A 84 -1.51 -4.50 -2.71
N ARG A 85 -0.79 -3.79 -3.58
CA ARG A 85 -1.39 -2.96 -4.65
C ARG A 85 -2.19 -3.80 -5.64
N ALA A 86 -1.64 -4.94 -6.08
CA ALA A 86 -2.32 -5.85 -6.99
C ALA A 86 -3.61 -6.43 -6.36
N LEU A 87 -3.56 -6.82 -5.09
CA LEU A 87 -4.73 -7.28 -4.35
C LEU A 87 -5.80 -6.18 -4.27
N ARG A 88 -5.43 -4.95 -3.90
CA ARG A 88 -6.35 -3.80 -3.86
C ARG A 88 -6.99 -3.54 -5.23
N GLN A 89 -6.20 -3.56 -6.31
CA GLN A 89 -6.73 -3.38 -7.67
C GLN A 89 -7.70 -4.49 -8.07
N SER A 90 -7.42 -5.74 -7.67
CA SER A 90 -8.31 -6.88 -7.93
C SER A 90 -9.65 -6.76 -7.19
N ALA A 91 -9.65 -6.21 -5.98
CA ALA A 91 -10.85 -5.99 -5.17
C ALA A 91 -11.70 -4.81 -5.70
N LEU A 92 -11.07 -3.80 -6.29
CA LEU A 92 -11.74 -2.63 -6.87
C LEU A 92 -12.30 -2.88 -8.28
N ARG A 93 -11.86 -3.95 -8.96
CA ARG A 93 -12.46 -4.35 -10.24
C ARG A 93 -13.90 -4.82 -9.98
N PRO A 94 -14.92 -4.24 -10.64
CA PRO A 94 -16.27 -4.79 -10.56
C PRO A 94 -16.21 -6.26 -10.97
N ALA A 95 -16.85 -7.11 -10.17
CA ALA A 95 -16.87 -8.56 -10.31
C ALA A 95 -17.66 -9.01 -11.55
N ALA A 96 -17.21 -8.62 -12.74
CA ALA A 96 -17.58 -9.25 -14.00
C ALA A 96 -16.49 -10.26 -14.36
N ARG A 97 -16.27 -11.23 -13.48
CA ARG A 97 -15.59 -12.47 -13.84
C ARG A 97 -16.60 -13.59 -13.58
N PRO A 98 -17.38 -14.02 -14.60
CA PRO A 98 -18.15 -15.24 -14.47
C PRO A 98 -17.22 -16.37 -14.02
N TRP A 99 -17.70 -17.23 -13.11
CA TRP A 99 -16.92 -18.31 -12.50
C TRP A 99 -16.37 -19.33 -13.53
N THR A 100 -16.73 -19.18 -14.81
CA THR A 100 -16.21 -19.96 -15.92
C THR A 100 -14.70 -19.75 -16.02
N SER A 101 -13.97 -20.53 -15.23
CA SER A 101 -12.59 -20.85 -15.49
C SER A 101 -12.59 -21.57 -16.84
N ALA A 102 -12.22 -20.87 -17.90
CA ALA A 102 -11.68 -21.56 -19.05
C ALA A 102 -10.46 -22.35 -18.53
N PRO A 103 -10.32 -23.65 -18.85
CA PRO A 103 -9.13 -24.41 -18.47
C PRO A 103 -7.90 -23.63 -18.93
N VAL A 104 -7.06 -23.21 -17.98
CA VAL A 104 -5.79 -22.57 -18.30
C VAL A 104 -4.96 -23.67 -18.97
N PRO A 105 -4.64 -23.57 -20.28
CA PRO A 105 -3.67 -24.50 -20.85
C PRO A 105 -2.40 -24.31 -20.03
N HIS A 106 -1.83 -25.42 -19.57
CA HIS A 106 -0.59 -25.49 -18.79
C HIS A 106 0.56 -24.94 -19.64
N ALA A 107 0.61 -23.61 -19.77
CA ALA A 107 1.72 -22.90 -20.34
C ALA A 107 2.89 -23.11 -19.38
N SER A 108 3.84 -23.92 -19.82
CA SER A 108 5.12 -24.20 -19.18
C SER A 108 5.69 -22.92 -18.56
N VAL A 109 5.89 -22.94 -17.24
CA VAL A 109 6.50 -21.86 -16.48
C VAL A 109 7.83 -21.50 -17.15
N PRO A 110 8.04 -20.25 -17.61
CA PRO A 110 9.32 -19.84 -18.17
C PRO A 110 10.38 -19.99 -17.07
N ARG A 111 11.33 -20.89 -17.32
CA ARG A 111 12.44 -21.18 -16.42
C ARG A 111 13.24 -19.89 -16.25
N LEU A 112 13.28 -19.34 -15.02
CA LEU A 112 14.15 -18.22 -14.70
C LEU A 112 15.60 -18.67 -14.91
N THR A 113 16.17 -18.35 -16.07
CA THR A 113 17.60 -18.48 -16.31
C THR A 113 18.29 -17.43 -15.46
N ARG A 114 18.91 -17.89 -14.36
CA ARG A 114 19.78 -17.09 -13.50
C ARG A 114 20.82 -16.38 -14.38
N PRO A 115 20.94 -15.04 -14.35
CA PRO A 115 21.98 -14.35 -15.10
C PRO A 115 23.36 -14.80 -14.58
N ALA A 116 24.23 -15.18 -15.51
CA ALA A 116 25.61 -15.52 -15.21
C ALA A 116 26.28 -14.30 -14.58
N THR A 117 26.64 -14.43 -13.31
CA THR A 117 27.38 -13.42 -12.57
C THR A 117 28.79 -13.41 -13.16
N ALA A 118 29.08 -12.45 -14.05
CA ALA A 118 30.43 -12.20 -14.53
C ALA A 118 31.26 -11.70 -13.35
N ARG A 119 32.12 -12.60 -12.84
CA ARG A 119 33.10 -12.31 -11.80
C ARG A 119 34.27 -11.58 -12.47
N HIS A 120 34.49 -10.33 -12.12
CA HIS A 120 35.73 -9.58 -12.34
C HIS A 120 36.39 -9.32 -11.00
#